data_AF-A0A329HV53-F1
#
_entry.id   AF-A0A329HV53-F1
#
_cell.length_a   1.000
_cell.length_b   1.000
_cell.length_c   1.000
_cell.angle_alpha   90.00
_cell.angle_beta   90.00
_cell.angle_gamma   90.00
#
_symmetry.space_group_name_H-M   'P 1'
#
loop_
_entity.id
_entity.type
_entity.pdbx_description
1 polymer ?
#
loop_
_entity_poly.entity_id
_entity_poly.type
_entity_poly.pdbx_seq_one_letter_code
_entity_poly.pdbx_strand_id
1 'polypeptide(L)' 'MRYVVLAPFYNPDPSFEFGTEEEAEAFAHNLLANNPSQTVRTAQLLKSFTAEVKVSAAAIKADPAN' A
#
# COMPACT_ATOMS: atom_id res chain seq x y z
N MET A 1 0.71 -0.92 -19.35
CA MET A 1 0.87 -1.72 -18.11
C MET A 1 1.26 -0.75 -17.01
N ARG A 2 0.90 -0.97 -15.74
CA ARG A 2 1.28 -0.08 -14.63
C ARG A 2 2.41 -0.70 -13.80
N TYR A 3 3.26 0.15 -13.26
CA TYR A 3 4.34 -0.23 -12.37
C TYR A 3 4.13 0.43 -11.02
N VAL A 4 4.48 -0.25 -9.93
CA VAL A 4 4.32 0.27 -8.58
C VAL A 4 5.61 0.17 -7.82
N VAL A 5 5.88 1.18 -6.99
CA VAL A 5 7.02 1.19 -6.07
C VAL A 5 6.54 0.76 -4.69
N LEU A 6 7.01 -0.39 -4.24
CA LEU A 6 6.74 -0.97 -2.93
C LEU A 6 7.82 -0.51 -1.97
N ALA A 7 7.46 0.23 -0.93
CA ALA A 7 8.38 0.63 0.14
C ALA A 7 7.84 0.15 1.48
N PRO A 8 8.65 -0.63 2.22
CA PRO A 8 8.38 -1.90 2.95
C PRO A 8 6.98 -2.56 2.93
N PHE A 9 5.90 -1.81 2.72
CA PHE A 9 4.52 -2.24 2.61
C PHE A 9 3.95 -1.72 1.29
N TYR A 10 2.93 -2.39 0.75
CA TYR A 10 2.18 -1.82 -0.37
C TYR A 10 1.41 -0.61 0.13
N ASN A 11 1.81 0.59 -0.34
CA ASN A 11 1.04 1.79 -0.09
C ASN A 11 0.07 1.96 -1.27
N PRO A 12 -1.26 1.95 -1.06
CA PRO A 12 -2.25 2.17 -2.12
C PRO A 12 -2.29 3.65 -2.60
N ASP A 13 -1.25 4.42 -2.33
CA ASP A 13 -1.12 5.80 -2.76
C ASP A 13 -0.83 5.83 -4.27
N PRO A 14 -1.69 6.44 -5.09
CA PRO A 14 -1.51 6.51 -6.54
C PRO A 14 -0.22 7.24 -6.95
N SER A 15 0.41 7.98 -6.04
CA SER A 15 1.71 8.64 -6.24
C SER A 15 2.88 7.65 -6.43
N PHE A 16 2.66 6.37 -6.09
CA PHE A 16 3.64 5.28 -6.27
C PHE A 16 3.30 4.39 -7.47
N GLU A 17 2.28 4.74 -8.27
CA GLU A 17 1.95 4.08 -9.53
C GLU A 17 2.51 4.88 -10.73
N PHE A 18 3.21 4.19 -11.62
CA PHE A 18 3.89 4.77 -12.78
C PHE A 18 3.43 4.11 -14.08
N GLY A 19 3.51 4.88 -15.17
CA GLY A 19 3.13 4.43 -16.51
C GLY A 19 4.20 3.56 -17.17
N THR A 20 5.46 3.76 -16.78
CA THR A 20 6.62 3.06 -17.33
C THR A 20 7.49 2.46 -16.22
N GLU A 21 8.35 1.51 -16.60
CA GLU A 21 9.29 0.87 -15.70
C GLU A 21 10.40 1.83 -15.28
N GLU A 22 10.92 2.64 -16.23
CA GLU A 22 12.01 3.58 -15.95
C GLU A 22 11.61 4.65 -14.94
N GLU A 23 10.36 5.12 -14.98
CA GLU A 23 9.82 6.09 -14.01
C GLU A 23 9.73 5.49 -12.61
N ALA A 24 9.27 4.23 -12.50
CA ALA A 24 9.16 3.52 -11.23
C ALA A 24 10.54 3.26 -10.62
N GLU A 25 11.53 2.85 -11.41
CA GLU A 25 12.89 2.64 -10.94
C GLU A 25 13.57 3.95 -10.53
N ALA A 26 13.43 5.02 -11.31
CA ALA A 26 13.98 6.32 -10.95
C ALA A 26 13.41 6.82 -9.61
N PHE A 27 12.12 6.63 -9.38
CA PHE A 27 11.48 6.96 -8.12
C PHE A 27 11.97 6.05 -6.97
N ALA A 28 12.07 4.74 -7.19
CA ALA A 28 12.61 3.79 -6.22
C ALA A 28 14.05 4.13 -5.81
N HIS A 29 14.90 4.49 -6.78
CA HIS A 29 16.27 4.94 -6.54
C HIS A 29 16.33 6.22 -5.73
N ASN A 30 15.49 7.22 -6.03
CA ASN A 30 15.39 8.43 -5.22
C ASN A 30 14.95 8.13 -3.78
N LEU A 31 14.05 7.17 -3.60
CA LEU A 31 13.54 6.80 -2.29
C LEU A 31 14.60 6.06 -1.46
N LEU A 32 15.37 5.18 -2.09
CA LEU A 32 16.55 4.53 -1.50
C LEU A 32 17.67 5.53 -1.18
N ALA A 33 17.91 6.53 -2.03
CA ALA A 33 18.91 7.57 -1.78
C ALA A 33 18.57 8.40 -0.54
N ASN A 34 17.29 8.71 -0.33
CA ASN A 34 16.83 9.45 0.85
C ASN A 34 16.68 8.56 2.09
N ASN A 35 16.42 7.26 1.91
CA ASN A 35 16.18 6.30 2.99
C ASN A 35 16.90 4.96 2.73
N PRO A 36 18.22 4.91 2.89
CA PRO A 36 19.03 3.75 2.50
C PRO A 36 18.78 2.49 3.33
N SER A 37 18.12 2.60 4.48
CA SER A 37 17.71 1.46 5.31
C SER A 37 16.36 0.86 4.90
N GLN A 38 15.64 1.46 3.94
CA GLN A 38 14.35 0.95 3.49
C GLN A 38 14.51 -0.10 2.38
N THR A 39 13.66 -1.12 2.43
CA THR A 39 13.53 -2.08 1.32
C THR A 39 12.55 -1.51 0.31
N VAL A 40 13.05 -1.10 -0.85
CA VAL A 40 12.23 -0.61 -1.96
C VAL A 40 12.26 -1.63 -3.10
N ARG A 41 11.10 -1.93 -3.70
CA ARG A 41 10.97 -2.84 -4.84
C ARG A 41 10.07 -2.24 -5.89
N THR A 42 10.47 -2.36 -7.15
CA THR A 42 9.60 -2.09 -8.30
C THR A 42 8.86 -3.37 -8.67
N ALA A 43 7.57 -3.26 -8.97
CA ALA A 43 6.76 -4.40 -9.40
C ALA A 43 5.80 -3.99 -10.51
N GLN A 44 5.54 -4.90 -11.44
CA GLN A 44 4.52 -4.72 -12.46
C GLN A 44 3.15 -5.10 -11.90
N LEU A 45 2.18 -4.19 -12.04
CA LEU A 45 0.81 -4.41 -11.60
C LEU A 45 0.03 -5.22 -12.64
N LEU A 46 -0.27 -6.48 -12.31
CA LEU A 46 -1.00 -7.40 -13.19
C LEU A 46 -2.51 -7.32 -13.00
N LYS A 47 -2.98 -7.32 -11.74
CA LYS A 47 -4.39 -7.25 -11.35
C LYS A 47 -4.53 -6.54 -10.01
N SER A 48 -5.55 -5.69 -9.88
CA SER A 48 -5.89 -4.99 -8.65
C SER A 48 -7.22 -5.52 -8.12
N PHE A 49 -7.27 -5.84 -6.84
CA PHE A 49 -8.49 -6.29 -6.16
C PHE A 49 -8.72 -5.38 -4.95
N THR A 50 -9.95 -4.91 -4.79
CA THR A 50 -10.36 -4.06 -3.66
C THR A 50 -11.34 -4.84 -2.79
N ALA A 51 -11.13 -4.86 -1.47
CA ALA A 51 -12.02 -5.48 -0.51
C ALA A 51 -12.55 -4.42 0.47
N GLU A 52 -13.85 -4.46 0.74
CA GLU A 52 -14.51 -3.59 1.71
C GLU A 52 -14.69 -4.35 3.03
N VAL A 53 -14.15 -3.82 4.13
CA VAL A 53 -14.31 -4.42 5.46
C VAL A 53 -15.49 -3.76 6.17
N LYS A 54 -16.56 -4.52 6.41
CA LYS A 54 -17.72 -4.05 7.17
C LYS A 54 -17.55 -4.42 8.64
N VAL A 55 -17.25 -3.43 9.48
CA VAL A 55 -17.18 -3.60 10.94
C VAL A 55 -18.56 -3.38 11.53
N SER A 56 -19.15 -4.40 12.16
CA SER A 56 -20.36 -4.27 12.95
C SER A 56 -20.04 -4.46 14.44
N ALA A 57 -20.54 -3.56 15.29
CA ALA A 57 -20.48 -3.71 16.73
C ALA A 57 -21.80 -4.33 17.22
N ALA A 58 -21.72 -5.40 18.01
CA ALA A 58 -22.87 -5.92 18.74
C ALA A 58 -23.06 -5.08 20.01
N ALA A 59 -24.28 -4.58 20.24
CA ALA A 59 -24.61 -3.88 21.47
C ALA A 59 -24.50 -4.84 22.66
N ILE A 60 -23.62 -4.53 23.61
CA ILE A 60 -23.53 -5.24 24.88
C ILE A 60 -24.81 -4.90 25.65
N LYS A 61 -25.70 -5.87 25.89
CA LYS A 61 -26.79 -5.70 26.85
C LYS A 61 -26.17 -5.48 28.22
N ALA A 62 -26.41 -4.32 28.82
CA ALA A 62 -26.11 -4.10 30.22
C ALA A 62 -26.90 -5.11 31.05
N ASP A 63 -26.20 -5.92 31.84
CA ASP A 63 -26.82 -6.83 32.81
C ASP A 63 -27.40 -5.96 33.94
N PRO A 64 -28.72 -6.00 34.22
CA PRO A 64 -29.35 -5.14 35.23
C PRO A 64 -29.14 -5.70 36.65
N ALA A 65 -27.89 -6.01 37.01
CA ALA A 65 -27.52 -6.49 38.33
C ALA A 65 -26.15 -5.95 38.76
N ASN A 66 -26.10 -4.65 39.05
CA ASN A 66 -25.24 -4.04 40.07
C ASN A 66 -25.75 -2.64 40.41
#